data_AF-A0A552C234-F1
#
_entry.id   AF-A0A552C234-F1
#
_cell.length_a   1.000
_cell.length_b   1.000
_cell.length_c   1.000
_cell.angle_alpha   90.00
_cell.angle_beta   90.00
_cell.angle_gamma   90.00
#
_symmetry.space_group_name_H-M   'P 1'
#
loop_
_entity.id
_entity.type
_entity.pdbx_description
1 polymer ?
#
loop_
_entity_poly.entity_id
_entity_poly.type
_entity_poly.pdbx_seq_one_letter_code
_entity_poly.pdbx_strand_id
1 'polypeptide(L)'
;MTVATTNARDIFRSAYENRYTWDEGFPGYTADIILTQGEEVHTGKIQVNADYSVEVTGIDDEKVQESIYNQMRDIVTHRKRGNFEASHGKNQFNFGQDDPTGAVEILVTGDAMGSNYKVRGQEICQVSRVMGPMAFTINTEESLDTGEGYISIRYNAIFRNAKTDELKGKRDFKETYEKIGNYYLPSCQVINAIDVGGEKSTTEFTFINLQLLEA
;
A
#
# COMPACT_ATOMS: atom_id res chain seq x y z
N MET A 1 9.18 7.08 -37.51
CA MET A 1 8.83 7.00 -36.08
C MET A 1 8.84 5.53 -35.70
N THR A 2 9.80 5.10 -34.89
CA THR A 2 9.78 3.76 -34.31
C THR A 2 8.65 3.71 -33.30
N VAL A 3 7.62 2.90 -33.59
CA VAL A 3 6.62 2.53 -32.59
C VAL A 3 7.40 1.85 -31.46
N ALA A 4 7.48 2.48 -30.29
CA ALA A 4 8.09 1.84 -29.13
C ALA A 4 7.26 0.58 -28.87
N THR A 5 7.86 -0.59 -29.05
CA THR A 5 7.22 -1.85 -28.72
C THR A 5 7.14 -1.92 -27.20
N THR A 6 6.01 -1.50 -26.63
CA THR A 6 5.82 -1.53 -25.17
C THR A 6 5.84 -2.98 -24.70
N ASN A 7 6.93 -3.41 -24.08
CA ASN A 7 7.06 -4.75 -23.52
C ASN A 7 6.51 -4.79 -22.09
N ALA A 8 6.35 -5.99 -21.51
CA ALA A 8 5.79 -6.18 -20.18
C ALA A 8 6.55 -5.41 -19.08
N ARG A 9 7.89 -5.29 -19.21
CA ARG A 9 8.71 -4.51 -18.27
C ARG A 9 8.37 -3.03 -18.34
N ASP A 10 8.18 -2.48 -19.55
CA ASP A 10 7.85 -1.06 -19.74
C ASP A 10 6.47 -0.72 -19.20
N ILE A 11 5.46 -1.59 -19.43
CA ILE A 11 4.12 -1.43 -18.86
C ILE A 11 4.19 -1.45 -17.33
N PHE A 12 4.86 -2.44 -16.75
CA PHE A 12 4.97 -2.56 -15.30
C PHE A 12 5.75 -1.39 -14.68
N ARG A 13 6.87 -1.00 -15.29
CA ARG A 13 7.68 0.15 -14.83
C ARG A 13 6.88 1.44 -14.86
N SER A 14 6.17 1.71 -15.95
CA SER A 14 5.32 2.90 -16.07
C SER A 14 4.29 2.95 -14.94
N ALA A 15 3.66 1.82 -14.61
CA ALA A 15 2.70 1.76 -13.52
C ALA A 15 3.36 1.86 -12.13
N TYR A 16 4.51 1.22 -11.92
CA TYR A 16 5.26 1.27 -10.67
C TYR A 16 5.75 2.68 -10.34
N GLU A 17 6.25 3.41 -11.34
CA GLU A 17 6.79 4.77 -11.21
C GLU A 17 5.70 5.83 -11.14
N ASN A 18 4.49 5.53 -11.63
CA ASN A 18 3.29 6.38 -11.53
C ASN A 18 2.59 6.28 -10.17
N ARG A 19 3.10 5.50 -9.21
CA ARG A 19 2.60 5.57 -7.82
C ARG A 19 2.99 6.91 -7.22
N TYR A 20 2.03 7.58 -6.59
CA TYR A 20 2.33 8.78 -5.81
C TYR A 20 3.24 8.41 -4.63
N THR A 21 4.31 9.17 -4.45
CA THR A 21 5.29 9.01 -3.39
C THR A 21 5.72 10.39 -2.90
N TRP A 22 6.08 10.49 -1.63
CA TRP A 22 6.76 11.66 -1.11
C TRP A 22 8.15 11.77 -1.75
N ASP A 23 8.47 12.97 -2.25
CA ASP A 23 9.72 13.27 -2.92
C ASP A 23 10.89 13.45 -1.93
N GLU A 24 12.08 13.76 -2.46
CA GLU A 24 13.28 14.01 -1.66
C GLU A 24 13.19 15.29 -0.81
N GLY A 25 12.25 16.18 -1.11
CA GLY A 25 12.01 17.42 -0.36
C GLY A 25 11.01 17.25 0.80
N PHE A 26 10.48 16.03 0.99
CA PHE A 26 9.50 15.76 2.03
C PHE A 26 10.05 16.05 3.43
N PRO A 27 9.50 17.04 4.16
CA PRO A 27 10.05 17.44 5.45
C PRO A 27 9.67 16.46 6.57
N GLY A 28 8.73 15.55 6.32
CA GLY A 28 8.02 14.81 7.37
C GLY A 28 6.74 15.52 7.81
N TYR A 29 6.02 14.89 8.72
CA TYR A 29 4.79 15.45 9.28
C TYR A 29 4.47 14.90 10.67
N THR A 30 3.61 15.60 11.39
CA THR A 30 3.00 15.17 12.65
C THR A 30 1.48 15.09 12.50
N ALA A 31 0.87 14.28 13.35
CA ALA A 31 -0.57 14.24 13.54
C ALA A 31 -0.90 13.74 14.95
N ASP A 32 -2.06 14.11 15.46
CA ASP A 32 -2.71 13.33 16.51
C ASP A 32 -3.36 12.11 15.85
N ILE A 33 -3.25 10.95 16.49
CA ILE A 33 -3.86 9.71 16.00
C ILE A 33 -4.92 9.22 16.96
N ILE A 34 -6.04 8.77 16.40
CA ILE A 34 -7.11 8.06 17.11
C ILE A 34 -7.22 6.67 16.48
N LEU A 35 -6.98 5.64 17.29
CA LEU A 35 -7.20 4.25 16.92
C LEU A 35 -8.51 3.77 17.56
N THR A 36 -9.43 3.28 16.75
CA THR A 36 -10.69 2.69 17.20
C THR A 36 -10.76 1.22 16.78
N GLN A 37 -10.99 0.34 17.75
CA GLN A 37 -11.19 -1.10 17.54
C GLN A 37 -12.42 -1.56 18.35
N GLY A 38 -13.54 -1.76 17.67
CA GLY A 38 -14.81 -2.03 18.36
C GLY A 38 -15.21 -0.86 19.27
N GLU A 39 -15.28 -1.09 20.58
CA GLU A 39 -15.58 -0.06 21.59
C GLU A 39 -14.32 0.61 22.17
N GLU A 40 -13.14 0.07 21.89
CA GLU A 40 -11.87 0.61 22.41
C GLU A 40 -11.39 1.78 21.56
N VAL A 41 -11.01 2.87 22.23
CA VAL A 41 -10.49 4.09 21.60
C VAL A 41 -9.19 4.48 22.29
N HIS A 42 -8.12 4.59 21.51
CA HIS A 42 -6.81 5.02 21.95
C HIS A 42 -6.40 6.28 21.19
N THR A 43 -5.80 7.23 21.89
CA THR A 43 -5.32 8.48 21.30
C THR A 43 -3.83 8.62 21.54
N GLY A 44 -3.09 9.12 20.56
CA GLY A 44 -1.67 9.40 20.68
C GLY A 44 -1.21 10.44 19.68
N LYS A 45 0.10 10.49 19.45
CA LYS A 45 0.73 11.34 18.45
C LYS A 45 1.66 10.51 17.59
N ILE A 46 1.70 10.84 16.30
CA ILE A 46 2.68 10.29 15.36
C ILE A 46 3.56 11.39 14.81
N GLN A 47 4.78 11.01 14.46
CA GLN A 47 5.68 11.82 13.64
C GLN A 47 6.34 10.91 12.61
N VAL A 48 6.31 11.32 11.35
CA VAL A 48 7.15 10.76 10.30
C VAL A 48 8.22 11.80 10.01
N ASN A 49 9.48 11.46 10.23
CA ASN A 49 10.61 12.34 9.97
C ASN A 49 10.94 12.40 8.47
N ALA A 50 11.74 13.37 8.05
CA ALA A 50 12.23 13.50 6.67
C ALA A 50 13.00 12.25 6.17
N ASP A 51 13.65 11.51 7.08
CA ASP A 51 14.34 10.26 6.77
C ASP A 51 13.40 9.03 6.75
N TYR A 52 12.10 9.26 6.91
CA TYR A 52 11.03 8.27 7.01
C TYR A 52 11.07 7.37 8.25
N SER A 53 11.82 7.74 9.30
CA SER A 53 11.64 7.15 10.62
C SER A 53 10.29 7.56 11.21
N VAL A 54 9.71 6.66 12.02
CA VAL A 54 8.39 6.83 12.62
C VAL A 54 8.54 6.88 14.13
N GLU A 55 7.88 7.84 14.74
CA GLU A 55 7.75 7.94 16.19
C GLU A 55 6.26 7.89 16.56
N VAL A 56 5.93 7.15 17.63
CA VAL A 56 4.59 7.05 18.19
C VAL A 56 4.68 7.32 19.67
N THR A 57 3.93 8.30 20.16
CA THR A 57 3.98 8.75 21.57
C THR A 57 2.58 8.97 22.14
N GLY A 58 2.48 9.05 23.47
CA GLY A 58 1.21 9.33 24.16
C GLY A 58 0.27 8.13 24.26
N ILE A 59 0.80 6.90 24.18
CA ILE A 59 0.03 5.65 24.29
C ILE A 59 0.71 4.76 25.32
N ASP A 60 0.00 4.41 26.39
CA ASP A 60 0.55 3.61 27.50
C ASP A 60 0.55 2.10 27.20
N ASP A 61 -0.40 1.63 26.37
CA ASP A 61 -0.45 0.22 25.98
C ASP A 61 0.56 -0.07 24.85
N GLU A 62 1.61 -0.82 25.19
CA GLU A 62 2.70 -1.16 24.28
C GLU A 62 2.22 -1.87 23.00
N LYS A 63 1.17 -2.71 23.07
CA LYS A 63 0.65 -3.41 21.88
C LYS A 63 -0.09 -2.47 20.96
N VAL A 64 -0.84 -1.52 21.53
CA VAL A 64 -1.52 -0.47 20.78
C VAL A 64 -0.50 0.44 20.10
N GLN A 65 0.55 0.83 20.83
CA GLN A 65 1.64 1.63 20.29
C GLN A 65 2.36 0.90 19.14
N GLU A 66 2.67 -0.39 19.31
CA GLU A 66 3.27 -1.23 18.27
C GLU A 66 2.36 -1.38 17.05
N SER A 67 1.05 -1.55 17.23
CA SER A 67 0.08 -1.64 16.15
C SER A 67 0.05 -0.36 15.31
N ILE A 68 0.01 0.81 15.95
CA ILE A 68 0.07 2.10 15.27
C ILE A 68 1.41 2.29 14.57
N TYR A 69 2.52 1.94 15.23
CA TYR A 69 3.85 2.02 14.63
C TYR A 69 3.93 1.18 13.35
N ASN A 70 3.45 -0.07 13.38
CA ASN A 70 3.43 -0.95 12.21
C ASN A 70 2.57 -0.36 11.07
N GLN A 71 1.39 0.19 11.39
CA GLN A 71 0.54 0.85 10.39
C GLN A 71 1.25 2.05 9.73
N MET A 72 1.94 2.86 10.52
CA MET A 72 2.71 3.99 10.01
C MET A 72 3.90 3.55 9.14
N ARG A 73 4.57 2.44 9.50
CA ARG A 73 5.64 1.85 8.69
C ARG A 73 5.13 1.33 7.34
N ASP A 74 3.93 0.76 7.30
CA ASP A 74 3.31 0.31 6.05
C ASP A 74 3.00 1.50 5.12
N ILE A 75 2.39 2.56 5.66
CA ILE A 75 2.15 3.82 4.93
C ILE A 75 3.46 4.37 4.37
N VAL A 76 4.48 4.52 5.23
CA VAL A 76 5.80 5.01 4.83
C VAL A 76 6.40 4.15 3.71
N THR A 77 6.30 2.83 3.80
CA THR A 77 6.85 1.92 2.77
C THR A 77 6.20 2.14 1.40
N HIS A 78 4.92 2.54 1.36
CA HIS A 78 4.20 2.80 0.12
C HIS A 78 4.32 4.24 -0.38
N ARG A 79 4.67 5.19 0.50
CA ARG A 79 4.88 6.60 0.15
C ARG A 79 6.35 6.94 -0.10
N LYS A 80 7.30 6.12 0.36
CA LYS A 80 8.72 6.30 0.04
C LYS A 80 8.98 5.98 -1.43
N ARG A 81 9.68 6.88 -2.13
CA ARG A 81 10.13 6.66 -3.51
C ARG A 81 11.08 5.46 -3.56
N GLY A 82 10.72 4.45 -4.37
CA GLY A 82 11.57 3.32 -4.72
C GLY A 82 12.23 3.54 -6.07
N ASN A 83 13.47 3.08 -6.24
CA ASN A 83 14.14 3.03 -7.54
C ASN A 83 13.80 1.73 -8.25
N PHE A 84 13.24 1.81 -9.46
CA PHE A 84 12.80 0.64 -10.22
C PHE A 84 13.95 -0.36 -10.46
N GLU A 85 15.11 0.10 -10.91
CA GLU A 85 16.24 -0.79 -11.21
C GLU A 85 16.78 -1.48 -9.95
N ALA A 86 16.82 -0.77 -8.82
CA ALA A 86 17.21 -1.34 -7.54
C ALA A 86 16.22 -2.41 -7.05
N SER A 87 14.92 -2.17 -7.18
CA SER A 87 13.86 -3.10 -6.71
C SER A 87 13.56 -4.23 -7.69
N HIS A 88 13.74 -4.02 -8.99
CA HIS A 88 13.18 -4.86 -10.03
C HIS A 88 14.13 -5.12 -11.22
N GLY A 89 15.31 -4.51 -11.27
CA GLY A 89 16.24 -4.64 -12.40
C GLY A 89 16.79 -6.07 -12.59
N LYS A 90 16.73 -6.91 -11.56
CA LYS A 90 17.10 -8.34 -11.61
C LYS A 90 15.95 -9.26 -12.04
N ASN A 91 14.77 -8.71 -12.29
CA ASN A 91 13.59 -9.49 -12.66
C ASN A 91 13.40 -9.55 -14.17
N GLN A 92 12.72 -10.60 -14.62
CA GLN A 92 12.20 -10.70 -15.99
C GLN A 92 10.69 -10.54 -15.97
N PHE A 93 10.16 -9.89 -17.01
CA PHE A 93 8.75 -9.53 -17.13
C PHE A 93 8.20 -10.13 -18.41
N ASN A 94 7.13 -10.91 -18.29
CA ASN A 94 6.43 -11.52 -19.42
C ASN A 94 4.94 -11.19 -19.34
N PHE A 95 4.29 -11.12 -20.49
CA PHE A 95 2.83 -11.04 -20.52
C PHE A 95 2.22 -12.36 -20.05
N GLY A 96 1.18 -12.25 -19.23
CA GLY A 96 0.31 -13.36 -18.86
C GLY A 96 -0.92 -13.43 -19.76
N GLN A 97 -2.05 -13.80 -19.17
CA GLN A 97 -3.34 -13.90 -19.86
C GLN A 97 -4.02 -12.54 -20.03
N ASP A 98 -4.83 -12.44 -21.08
CA ASP A 98 -5.71 -11.31 -21.29
C ASP A 98 -6.79 -11.26 -20.20
N ASP A 99 -7.01 -10.09 -19.62
CA ASP A 99 -8.06 -9.86 -18.63
C ASP A 99 -9.28 -9.17 -19.28
N PRO A 100 -10.51 -9.67 -19.10
CA PRO A 100 -11.72 -9.07 -19.67
C PRO A 100 -11.96 -7.60 -19.27
N THR A 101 -11.34 -7.13 -18.18
CA THR A 101 -11.42 -5.74 -17.73
C THR A 101 -10.43 -4.80 -18.45
N GLY A 102 -9.65 -5.31 -19.40
CA GLY A 102 -8.59 -4.57 -20.09
C GLY A 102 -7.31 -4.41 -19.28
N ALA A 103 -7.17 -5.13 -18.15
CA ALA A 103 -5.92 -5.20 -17.42
C ALA A 103 -4.94 -6.15 -18.14
N VAL A 104 -3.65 -5.82 -18.08
CA VAL A 104 -2.57 -6.64 -18.62
C VAL A 104 -1.93 -7.41 -17.48
N GLU A 105 -1.93 -8.74 -17.56
CA GLU A 105 -1.21 -9.58 -16.61
C GLU A 105 0.30 -9.55 -16.90
N ILE A 106 1.08 -9.32 -15.84
CA ILE A 106 2.54 -9.26 -15.86
C ILE A 106 3.08 -10.36 -14.95
N LEU A 107 3.64 -11.38 -15.57
CA LEU A 107 4.34 -12.48 -14.90
C LEU A 107 5.78 -12.06 -14.62
N VAL A 108 6.21 -12.20 -13.37
CA VAL A 108 7.54 -11.75 -12.94
C VAL A 108 8.34 -12.93 -12.39
N THR A 109 9.55 -13.12 -12.93
CA THR A 109 10.49 -14.16 -12.49
C THR A 109 11.83 -13.54 -12.11
N GLY A 110 12.70 -14.33 -11.47
CA GLY A 110 13.97 -13.85 -10.91
C GLY A 110 13.83 -13.60 -9.41
N ASP A 111 14.25 -12.43 -8.95
CA ASP A 111 14.22 -12.01 -7.53
C ASP A 111 12.86 -11.41 -7.14
N ALA A 112 11.80 -11.79 -7.85
CA ALA A 112 10.44 -11.25 -7.68
C ALA A 112 9.76 -11.75 -6.41
N MET A 113 10.42 -12.63 -5.63
CA MET A 113 9.87 -13.24 -4.42
C MET A 113 8.47 -13.84 -4.59
N GLY A 114 8.20 -14.42 -5.76
CA GLY A 114 6.92 -15.03 -6.13
C GLY A 114 5.80 -14.05 -6.48
N SER A 115 6.10 -12.77 -6.72
CA SER A 115 5.12 -11.75 -7.06
C SER A 115 4.76 -11.72 -8.54
N ASN A 116 3.48 -11.50 -8.85
CA ASN A 116 2.96 -11.17 -10.17
C ASN A 116 1.97 -10.00 -10.05
N TYR A 117 1.67 -9.36 -11.18
CA TYR A 117 0.91 -8.11 -11.19
C TYR A 117 -0.13 -8.09 -12.30
N LYS A 118 -1.18 -7.28 -12.11
CA LYS A 118 -2.00 -6.79 -13.22
C LYS A 118 -1.92 -5.28 -13.29
N VAL A 119 -1.77 -4.76 -14.49
CA VAL A 119 -1.70 -3.32 -14.76
C VAL A 119 -2.91 -2.90 -15.60
N ARG A 120 -3.61 -1.86 -15.17
CA ARG A 120 -4.70 -1.24 -15.94
C ARG A 120 -4.34 0.23 -16.19
N GLY A 121 -4.15 0.60 -17.44
CA GLY A 121 -3.61 1.92 -17.78
C GLY A 121 -2.21 2.12 -17.20
N GLN A 122 -2.06 3.10 -16.30
CA GLN A 122 -0.80 3.40 -15.61
C GLN A 122 -0.84 3.03 -14.12
N GLU A 123 -1.72 2.09 -13.73
CA GLU A 123 -1.87 1.67 -12.34
C GLU A 123 -1.70 0.16 -12.18
N ILE A 124 -0.95 -0.24 -11.16
CA ILE A 124 -0.96 -1.63 -10.69
C ILE A 124 -2.30 -1.84 -9.98
N CYS A 125 -3.21 -2.58 -10.61
CA CYS A 125 -4.55 -2.84 -10.10
C CYS A 125 -4.66 -4.18 -9.35
N GLN A 126 -3.65 -5.06 -9.48
CA GLN A 126 -3.57 -6.29 -8.70
C GLN A 126 -2.12 -6.65 -8.41
N VAL A 127 -1.87 -7.18 -7.22
CA VAL A 127 -0.63 -7.87 -6.85
C VAL A 127 -1.01 -9.25 -6.35
N SER A 128 -0.36 -10.30 -6.84
CA SER A 128 -0.42 -11.62 -6.23
C SER A 128 0.99 -12.04 -5.81
N ARG A 129 1.11 -12.76 -4.70
CA ARG A 129 2.39 -13.25 -4.22
C ARG A 129 2.24 -14.57 -3.48
N VAL A 130 3.16 -15.49 -3.75
CA VAL A 130 3.29 -16.75 -3.00
C VAL A 130 4.55 -16.70 -2.14
N MET A 131 4.39 -16.84 -0.83
CA MET A 131 5.46 -16.83 0.17
C MET A 131 5.37 -18.10 1.04
N GLY A 132 6.15 -19.12 0.69
CA GLY A 132 6.13 -20.40 1.40
C GLY A 132 4.73 -21.05 1.36
N PRO A 133 4.08 -21.31 2.50
CA PRO A 133 2.75 -21.93 2.53
C PRO A 133 1.60 -20.93 2.31
N MET A 134 1.87 -19.62 2.27
CA MET A 134 0.86 -18.57 2.18
C MET A 134 0.89 -17.93 0.79
N ALA A 135 -0.29 -17.68 0.22
CA ALA A 135 -0.47 -16.83 -0.94
C ALA A 135 -1.36 -15.66 -0.54
N PHE A 136 -1.09 -14.48 -1.09
CA PHE A 136 -2.02 -13.37 -1.00
C PHE A 136 -2.25 -12.72 -2.35
N THR A 137 -3.45 -12.18 -2.53
CA THR A 137 -3.83 -11.35 -3.67
C THR A 137 -4.41 -10.05 -3.16
N ILE A 138 -3.86 -8.93 -3.62
CA ILE A 138 -4.36 -7.58 -3.36
C ILE A 138 -5.03 -7.07 -4.62
N ASN A 139 -6.29 -6.65 -4.53
CA ASN A 139 -7.04 -6.07 -5.65
C ASN A 139 -7.36 -4.61 -5.34
N THR A 140 -6.97 -3.71 -6.24
CA THR A 140 -7.35 -2.29 -6.15
C THR A 140 -8.72 -2.07 -6.78
N GLU A 141 -9.61 -1.43 -6.03
CA GLU A 141 -10.98 -1.11 -6.45
C GLU A 141 -11.11 0.37 -6.80
N GLU A 142 -10.48 1.26 -6.03
CA GLU A 142 -10.43 2.70 -6.31
C GLU A 142 -9.07 3.29 -6.00
N SER A 143 -8.65 4.21 -6.86
CA SER A 143 -7.45 5.04 -6.69
C SER A 143 -7.82 6.53 -6.68
N LEU A 144 -7.09 7.32 -5.89
CA LEU A 144 -7.04 8.77 -5.94
C LEU A 144 -5.97 9.19 -6.94
N ASP A 145 -6.36 9.97 -7.95
CA ASP A 145 -5.43 10.67 -8.84
C ASP A 145 -4.95 11.97 -8.16
N THR A 146 -3.65 12.08 -7.95
CA THR A 146 -3.02 13.26 -7.32
C THR A 146 -2.55 14.30 -8.34
N GLY A 147 -2.60 13.97 -9.64
CA GLY A 147 -1.95 14.70 -10.73
C GLY A 147 -0.45 14.36 -10.89
N GLU A 148 0.17 13.76 -9.87
CA GLU A 148 1.59 13.35 -9.85
C GLU A 148 1.75 11.82 -9.68
N GLY A 149 0.65 11.10 -9.87
CA GLY A 149 0.56 9.65 -9.67
C GLY A 149 -0.69 9.26 -8.89
N TYR A 150 -0.84 7.97 -8.63
CA TYR A 150 -2.03 7.42 -7.98
C TYR A 150 -1.77 6.94 -6.54
N ILE A 151 -2.82 6.98 -5.72
CA ILE A 151 -2.89 6.36 -4.39
C ILE A 151 -4.04 5.36 -4.40
N SER A 152 -3.80 4.08 -4.12
CA SER A 152 -4.90 3.12 -3.91
C SER A 152 -5.62 3.48 -2.62
N ILE A 153 -6.91 3.85 -2.70
CA ILE A 153 -7.71 4.29 -1.55
C ILE A 153 -8.84 3.33 -1.19
N ARG A 154 -9.19 2.39 -2.08
CA ARG A 154 -9.99 1.21 -1.74
C ARG A 154 -9.42 -0.03 -2.39
N TYR A 155 -9.15 -1.02 -1.59
CA TYR A 155 -8.57 -2.28 -2.04
C TYR A 155 -8.83 -3.38 -1.01
N ASN A 156 -8.64 -4.62 -1.41
CA ASN A 156 -8.72 -5.77 -0.52
C ASN A 156 -7.45 -6.61 -0.61
N ALA A 157 -7.13 -7.33 0.46
CA ALA A 157 -6.12 -8.37 0.50
C ALA A 157 -6.80 -9.70 0.89
N ILE A 158 -6.60 -10.72 0.06
CA ILE A 158 -7.17 -12.06 0.25
C ILE A 158 -6.01 -13.02 0.52
N PHE A 159 -6.02 -13.68 1.67
CA PHE A 159 -4.98 -14.61 2.10
C PHE A 159 -5.46 -16.04 1.94
N ARG A 160 -4.65 -16.91 1.36
CA ARG A 160 -4.96 -18.32 1.09
C ARG A 160 -3.79 -19.24 1.37
N ASN A 161 -4.08 -20.49 1.71
CA ASN A 161 -3.08 -21.53 1.69
C ASN A 161 -2.62 -21.78 0.24
N ALA A 162 -1.33 -21.64 -0.03
CA ALA A 162 -0.78 -21.72 -1.38
C ALA A 162 -0.92 -23.12 -2.04
N LYS A 163 -1.14 -24.18 -1.25
CA LYS A 163 -1.28 -25.56 -1.75
C LYS A 163 -2.73 -26.00 -1.88
N THR A 164 -3.59 -25.63 -0.93
CA THR A 164 -4.98 -26.10 -0.85
C THR A 164 -6.00 -25.09 -1.33
N ASP A 165 -5.57 -23.85 -1.60
CA ASP A 165 -6.42 -22.69 -1.91
C ASP A 165 -7.42 -22.30 -0.80
N GLU A 166 -7.28 -22.89 0.39
CA GLU A 166 -8.12 -22.61 1.55
C GLU A 166 -7.99 -21.14 1.97
N LEU A 167 -9.11 -20.43 2.09
CA LEU A 167 -9.16 -19.05 2.56
C LEU A 167 -8.65 -18.95 4.01
N LYS A 168 -7.61 -18.15 4.22
CA LYS A 168 -7.01 -17.87 5.54
C LYS A 168 -7.39 -16.52 6.11
N GLY A 169 -7.94 -15.64 5.28
CA GLY A 169 -8.50 -14.39 5.75
C GLY A 169 -8.70 -13.41 4.62
N LYS A 170 -9.37 -12.32 4.95
CA LYS A 170 -9.55 -11.17 4.07
C LYS A 170 -9.37 -9.90 4.87
N ARG A 171 -8.84 -8.87 4.23
CA ARG A 171 -8.83 -7.49 4.72
C ARG A 171 -9.39 -6.59 3.62
N ASP A 172 -10.32 -5.72 3.95
CA ASP A 172 -10.82 -4.66 3.08
C ASP A 172 -10.36 -3.31 3.65
N PHE A 173 -9.71 -2.52 2.82
CA PHE A 173 -9.10 -1.24 3.19
C PHE A 173 -9.86 -0.11 2.52
N LYS A 174 -10.12 0.94 3.29
CA LYS A 174 -10.62 2.22 2.80
C LYS A 174 -9.81 3.34 3.42
N GLU A 175 -9.22 4.18 2.58
CA GLU A 175 -8.35 5.27 2.99
C GLU A 175 -8.87 6.62 2.50
N THR A 176 -8.52 7.68 3.22
CA THR A 176 -8.65 9.06 2.77
C THR A 176 -7.35 9.80 2.99
N TYR A 177 -7.10 10.80 2.15
CA TYR A 177 -5.91 11.63 2.19
C TYR A 177 -6.30 13.10 2.15
N GLU A 178 -5.50 13.93 2.82
CA GLU A 178 -5.57 15.39 2.77
C GLU A 178 -4.33 15.95 2.09
N LYS A 179 -4.51 17.00 1.28
CA LYS A 179 -3.39 17.72 0.66
C LYS A 179 -2.93 18.85 1.58
N ILE A 180 -1.76 18.69 2.19
CA ILE A 180 -1.12 19.69 3.05
C ILE A 180 0.16 20.17 2.36
N GLY A 181 0.19 21.45 1.99
CA GLY A 181 1.25 21.97 1.12
C GLY A 181 1.28 21.23 -0.21
N ASN A 182 2.43 20.64 -0.55
CA ASN A 182 2.61 19.84 -1.76
C ASN A 182 2.34 18.35 -1.56
N TYR A 183 2.02 17.91 -0.34
CA TYR A 183 1.98 16.49 0.01
C TYR A 183 0.57 15.99 0.32
N TYR A 184 0.23 14.81 -0.19
CA TYR A 184 -0.93 14.05 0.27
C TYR A 184 -0.54 13.23 1.49
N LEU A 185 -1.22 13.46 2.61
CA LEU A 185 -1.02 12.78 3.89
C LEU A 185 -2.27 11.97 4.25
N PRO A 186 -2.14 10.76 4.83
CA PRO A 186 -3.29 9.96 5.23
C PRO A 186 -4.08 10.68 6.34
N SER A 187 -5.40 10.74 6.20
CA SER A 187 -6.32 11.32 7.20
C SER A 187 -7.20 10.27 7.87
N CYS A 188 -7.51 9.17 7.18
CA CYS A 188 -8.23 8.04 7.75
C CYS A 188 -7.86 6.75 7.03
N GLN A 189 -7.82 5.64 7.78
CA GLN A 189 -7.82 4.30 7.22
C GLN A 189 -8.77 3.41 8.04
N VAL A 190 -9.70 2.76 7.36
CA VAL A 190 -10.58 1.75 7.92
C VAL A 190 -10.20 0.39 7.33
N ILE A 191 -9.91 -0.56 8.21
CA ILE A 191 -9.59 -1.95 7.87
C ILE A 191 -10.71 -2.83 8.40
N ASN A 192 -11.43 -3.51 7.50
CA ASN A 192 -12.36 -4.56 7.87
C ASN A 192 -11.71 -5.92 7.65
N ALA A 193 -11.59 -6.69 8.72
CA ALA A 193 -10.96 -7.99 8.73
C ALA A 193 -12.00 -9.11 8.79
N ILE A 194 -11.70 -10.19 8.08
CA ILE A 194 -12.35 -11.50 8.23
C ILE A 194 -11.24 -12.52 8.47
N ASP A 195 -11.20 -13.14 9.64
CA ASP A 195 -10.19 -14.11 10.02
C ASP A 195 -10.60 -15.56 9.76
N VAL A 196 -9.66 -16.48 9.97
CA VAL A 196 -9.93 -17.92 9.92
C VAL A 196 -11.07 -18.25 10.88
N GLY A 197 -12.16 -18.83 10.37
CA GLY A 197 -13.38 -19.09 11.16
C GLY A 197 -14.47 -18.04 10.99
N GLY A 198 -14.22 -16.96 10.25
CA GLY A 198 -15.24 -15.96 9.87
C GLY A 198 -15.46 -14.85 10.89
N GLU A 199 -14.64 -14.78 11.94
CA GLU A 199 -14.62 -13.66 12.88
C GLU A 199 -14.34 -12.36 12.14
N LYS A 200 -15.10 -11.31 12.49
CA LYS A 200 -15.01 -10.00 11.85
C LYS A 200 -14.57 -8.96 12.86
N SER A 201 -13.65 -8.10 12.45
CA SER A 201 -13.25 -6.93 13.21
C SER A 201 -13.09 -5.73 12.30
N THR A 202 -13.22 -4.54 12.89
CA THR A 202 -12.98 -3.27 12.22
C THR A 202 -11.97 -2.50 13.04
N THR A 203 -10.93 -2.01 12.36
CA THR A 203 -9.90 -1.15 12.93
C THR A 203 -9.88 0.15 12.14
N GLU A 204 -9.99 1.28 12.82
CA GLU A 204 -9.97 2.60 12.22
C GLU A 204 -8.83 3.42 12.80
N PHE A 205 -7.97 3.96 11.93
CA PHE A 205 -6.95 4.94 12.26
C PHE A 205 -7.40 6.29 11.70
N THR A 206 -7.62 7.27 12.56
CA THR A 206 -7.93 8.64 12.17
C THR A 206 -6.76 9.54 12.53
N PHE A 207 -6.30 10.34 11.57
CA PHE A 207 -5.21 11.31 11.75
C PHE A 207 -5.81 12.71 11.70
N ILE A 208 -5.62 13.48 12.77
CA ILE A 208 -6.11 14.85 12.87
C ILE A 208 -4.96 15.81 13.17
N ASN A 209 -5.20 17.11 12.97
CA ASN A 209 -4.19 18.15 13.18
C ASN A 209 -2.90 17.87 12.38
N LEU A 210 -3.05 17.39 11.15
CA LEU A 210 -1.96 17.10 10.22
C LEU A 210 -1.12 18.36 9.96
N GLN A 211 0.18 18.28 10.21
CA GLN A 211 1.12 19.39 10.01
C GLN A 211 2.43 18.89 9.42
N LEU A 212 2.93 19.54 8.37
CA LEU A 212 4.29 19.30 7.89
C LEU A 212 5.30 19.76 8.94
N LEU A 213 6.42 19.06 9.06
CA LEU A 213 7.56 19.55 9.83
C LEU A 213 8.19 20.76 9.12
N GLU A 214 8.84 21.63 9.88
CA GLU A 214 9.67 22.69 9.30
C GLU A 214 10.90 22.06 8.63
N ALA A 215 11.21 22.53 7.41
CA ALA A 215 12.35 22.06 6.61
C ALA A 215 13.68 22.70 7.05
#